data_AF-A4TUH8-F1
#
_entry.id   AF-A4TUH8-F1
#
_cell.length_a   1.000
_cell.length_b   1.000
_cell.length_c   1.000
_cell.angle_alpha   90.00
_cell.angle_beta   90.00
_cell.angle_gamma   90.00
#
_symmetry.space_group_name_H-M   'P 1'
#
loop_
_entity.id
_entity.type
_entity.pdbx_description
1 polymer ?
#
loop_
_entity_poly.entity_id
_entity_poly.type
_entity_poly.pdbx_seq_one_letter_code
_entity_poly.pdbx_strand_id
1 'polypeptide(L)'
;MAGLLPLATSLAKRRLHLGYRRASLRTDTPLGKAGTGFRGHEFHFATIVSENGPALFDAADAAGNDLGACGLRAGSVCASFLHLIDSDH
;
A
#
# COMPACT_ATOMS: atom_id res chain seq x y z
N MET A 1 0.67 -12.62 -12.54
CA MET A 1 0.41 -12.55 -11.08
C MET A 1 0.13 -13.95 -10.57
N ALA A 2 0.54 -14.29 -9.34
CA ALA A 2 0.37 -15.64 -8.77
C ALA A 2 -1.07 -15.97 -8.31
N GLY A 3 -2.03 -15.05 -8.49
CA GLY A 3 -3.44 -15.29 -8.14
C GLY A 3 -3.77 -15.25 -6.65
N LEU A 4 -2.84 -14.81 -5.80
CA LEU A 4 -3.01 -14.79 -4.33
C LEU A 4 -3.87 -13.63 -3.81
N LEU A 5 -4.04 -12.59 -4.63
CA LEU A 5 -4.82 -11.41 -4.31
C LEU A 5 -5.76 -11.10 -5.47
N PRO A 6 -6.99 -10.66 -5.19
CA PRO A 6 -7.94 -10.13 -6.19
C PRO A 6 -7.50 -8.73 -6.68
N LEU A 7 -6.31 -8.67 -7.29
CA LEU A 7 -5.63 -7.49 -7.79
C LEU A 7 -5.19 -7.73 -9.23
N ALA A 8 -5.43 -6.75 -10.11
CA ALA A 8 -4.92 -6.73 -11.47
C ALA A 8 -4.28 -5.37 -11.75
N THR A 9 -3.08 -5.41 -12.34
CA THR A 9 -2.30 -4.22 -12.70
C THR A 9 -1.89 -4.28 -14.17
N SER A 10 -1.59 -3.12 -14.75
CA SER A 10 -1.16 -3.00 -16.15
C SER A 10 0.01 -2.04 -16.29
N LEU A 11 0.89 -2.34 -17.25
CA LEU A 11 1.95 -1.44 -17.71
C LEU A 11 1.64 -0.83 -19.09
N ALA A 12 0.46 -1.12 -19.66
CA ALA A 12 0.07 -0.66 -20.99
C ALA A 12 -0.13 0.86 -21.04
N LYS A 13 -0.81 1.41 -20.02
CA LYS A 13 -0.90 2.86 -19.77
C LYS A 13 -0.10 3.15 -18.51
N ARG A 14 1.09 3.72 -18.68
CA ARG A 14 2.01 4.02 -17.58
C ARG A 14 1.61 5.32 -16.92
N ARG A 15 1.55 5.33 -15.59
CA ARG A 15 1.42 6.55 -14.80
C ARG A 15 2.50 6.53 -13.72
N LEU A 16 3.33 7.56 -13.67
CA LEU A 16 4.33 7.67 -12.61
C LEU A 16 3.62 8.01 -11.30
N HIS A 17 3.71 7.09 -10.35
CA HIS A 17 3.46 7.33 -8.94
C HIS A 17 4.80 7.53 -8.26
N LEU A 18 5.01 8.67 -7.63
CA LEU A 18 6.25 8.99 -6.93
C LEU A 18 5.96 9.87 -5.70
N GLY A 19 6.54 9.52 -4.56
CA GLY A 19 6.60 10.40 -3.40
C GLY A 19 6.78 9.66 -2.09
N TYR A 20 7.17 10.39 -1.05
CA TYR A 20 7.21 9.87 0.32
C TYR A 20 5.80 9.69 0.88
N ARG A 21 5.67 8.70 1.76
CA ARG A 21 4.41 8.24 2.32
C ARG A 21 4.56 7.96 3.80
N ARG A 22 3.51 8.31 4.55
CA ARG A 22 3.22 7.75 5.86
C ARG A 22 2.07 6.78 5.71
N ALA A 23 2.14 5.63 6.37
CA ALA A 23 1.13 4.59 6.25
C ALA A 23 0.85 3.94 7.61
N SER A 24 -0.41 3.75 7.96
CA SER A 24 -0.81 3.07 9.20
C SER A 24 -1.53 1.76 8.89
N LEU A 25 -1.18 0.69 9.59
CA LEU A 25 -1.83 -0.61 9.39
C LEU A 25 -3.31 -0.56 9.80
N ARG A 26 -4.20 -1.05 8.95
CA ARG A 26 -5.64 -1.13 9.26
C ARG A 26 -6.02 -2.33 10.12
N THR A 27 -5.12 -3.30 10.29
CA THR A 27 -5.36 -4.53 11.06
C THR A 27 -4.04 -5.08 11.59
N ASP A 28 -4.12 -6.08 12.47
CA ASP A 28 -2.95 -6.85 12.90
C ASP A 28 -2.38 -7.65 11.72
N THR A 29 -1.09 -7.51 11.48
CA THR A 29 -0.36 -8.22 10.43
C THR A 29 1.01 -8.69 10.95
N PRO A 30 1.75 -9.51 10.19
CA PRO A 30 3.14 -9.82 10.53
C PRO A 30 4.06 -8.59 10.58
N LEU A 31 3.67 -7.46 9.98
CA LEU A 31 4.44 -6.20 10.04
C LEU A 31 4.23 -5.46 11.37
N GLY A 32 3.13 -5.68 12.08
CA GLY A 32 2.79 -4.94 13.29
C GLY A 32 1.33 -5.02 13.68
N LYS A 33 0.97 -4.33 14.76
CA LYS A 33 -0.41 -4.21 15.24
C LYS A 33 -1.19 -3.22 14.39
N ALA A 34 -2.51 -3.32 14.42
CA ALA A 34 -3.38 -2.27 13.88
C ALA A 34 -2.97 -0.91 14.46
N GLY A 35 -2.85 0.10 13.59
CA GLY A 35 -2.38 1.43 13.95
C GLY A 35 -0.86 1.62 13.94
N THR A 36 -0.05 0.56 13.84
CA THR A 36 1.41 0.73 13.66
C THR A 36 1.67 1.56 12.41
N GLY A 37 2.36 2.68 12.60
CA GLY A 37 2.72 3.61 11.55
C GLY A 37 4.04 3.21 10.88
N PHE A 38 4.18 3.58 9.62
CA PHE A 38 5.37 3.37 8.82
C PHE A 38 5.67 4.59 7.97
N ARG A 39 6.95 4.80 7.71
CA ARG A 39 7.48 5.76 6.75
C ARG A 39 8.07 5.02 5.57
N GLY A 40 7.85 5.54 4.38
CA GLY A 40 8.32 4.92 3.16
C GLY A 40 8.16 5.81 1.94
N HIS A 41 8.23 5.19 0.76
CA HIS A 41 7.95 5.85 -0.50
C HIS A 41 7.11 4.97 -1.42
N GLU A 42 6.38 5.60 -2.33
CA GLU A 42 5.69 4.96 -3.43
C GLU A 42 6.46 5.27 -4.72
N PHE A 43 6.82 4.24 -5.49
CA PHE A 43 7.43 4.41 -6.80
C PHE A 43 7.01 3.28 -7.76
N HIS A 44 6.16 3.58 -8.73
CA HIS A 44 5.81 2.63 -9.79
C HIS A 44 5.19 3.32 -11.02
N PHE A 45 5.22 2.61 -12.14
CA PHE A 45 4.51 2.98 -13.37
C PHE A 45 3.21 2.20 -13.61
N ALA A 46 2.99 1.14 -12.83
CA ALA A 46 1.84 0.27 -12.98
C ALA A 46 0.55 1.03 -12.65
N THR A 47 -0.49 0.80 -13.45
CA THR A 47 -1.86 1.23 -13.15
C THR A 47 -2.64 0.07 -12.55
N ILE A 48 -3.50 0.36 -11.57
CA ILE A 48 -4.45 -0.62 -11.01
C ILE A 48 -5.64 -0.71 -11.96
N VAL A 49 -5.91 -1.91 -12.47
CA VAL A 49 -7.08 -2.22 -13.31
C VAL A 49 -8.26 -2.63 -12.44
N SER A 50 -7.99 -3.41 -11.40
CA SER A 50 -8.97 -3.78 -10.37
C SER A 50 -8.27 -4.10 -9.07
N GLU A 51 -8.84 -3.69 -7.95
CA GLU A 51 -8.36 -3.98 -6.60
C GLU A 51 -9.58 -4.18 -5.70
N ASN A 52 -9.83 -5.41 -5.26
CA ASN A 52 -11.06 -5.75 -4.56
C ASN A 52 -10.77 -6.46 -3.23
N GLY A 53 -10.93 -5.78 -2.10
CA GLY A 53 -10.83 -6.45 -0.81
C GLY A 53 -10.33 -5.52 0.30
N PRO A 54 -9.96 -6.07 1.46
CA PRO A 54 -9.56 -5.27 2.60
C PRO A 54 -8.23 -4.56 2.32
N ALA A 55 -8.24 -3.23 2.43
CA ALA A 55 -7.03 -2.44 2.35
C ALA A 55 -6.04 -2.79 3.47
N LEU A 56 -4.76 -2.65 3.18
CA LEU A 56 -3.67 -2.94 4.12
C LEU A 56 -3.35 -1.71 4.98
N PHE A 57 -3.27 -0.53 4.36
CA PHE A 57 -2.89 0.72 5.01
C PHE A 57 -3.93 1.82 4.79
N ASP A 58 -3.97 2.78 5.71
CA ASP A 58 -4.35 4.16 5.40
C ASP A 58 -3.07 4.97 5.15
N ALA A 59 -3.05 5.83 4.13
CA ALA A 59 -1.84 6.51 3.70
C ALA A 59 -2.00 8.04 3.61
N ALA A 60 -0.92 8.75 3.90
CA ALA A 60 -0.78 10.18 3.70
C ALA A 60 0.54 10.51 2.99
N ASP A 61 0.59 11.66 2.33
CA ASP A 61 1.84 12.18 1.77
C ASP A 61 2.76 12.80 2.86
N ALA A 62 3.93 13.30 2.45
CA ALA A 62 4.89 13.91 3.37
C ALA A 62 4.38 15.19 4.05
N ALA A 63 3.42 15.90 3.44
CA ALA A 63 2.78 17.09 4.01
C ALA A 63 1.61 16.73 4.94
N GLY A 64 1.25 15.45 5.03
CA GLY A 64 0.13 14.97 5.83
C GLY A 64 -1.21 15.02 5.09
N ASN A 65 -1.22 15.25 3.78
CA ASN A 65 -2.45 15.15 3.00
C ASN A 65 -2.88 13.69 2.91
N ASP A 66 -4.15 13.43 3.18
CA ASP A 66 -4.74 12.09 3.08
C ASP A 66 -4.74 11.61 1.62
N LEU A 67 -4.20 10.42 1.40
CA LEU A 67 -4.18 9.72 0.12
C LEU A 67 -5.17 8.56 0.08
N GLY A 68 -5.86 8.31 1.19
CA GLY A 68 -6.83 7.25 1.37
C GLY A 68 -6.23 5.88 1.67
N ALA A 69 -7.08 4.88 1.58
CA ALA A 69 -6.72 3.49 1.81
C ALA A 69 -5.90 2.93 0.63
N CYS A 70 -4.88 2.13 0.92
CA CYS A 70 -4.05 1.52 -0.13
C CYS A 70 -3.51 0.14 0.25
N GLY A 71 -3.01 -0.56 -0.77
CA GLY A 71 -2.58 -1.94 -0.66
C GLY A 71 -3.76 -2.88 -0.41
N LEU A 72 -3.46 -4.17 -0.33
CA LEU A 72 -4.47 -5.21 -0.24
C LEU A 72 -3.97 -6.35 0.63
N ARG A 73 -4.89 -6.99 1.34
CA ARG A 73 -4.60 -8.23 2.07
C ARG A 73 -5.63 -9.32 1.80
N ALA A 74 -5.18 -10.57 1.87
CA ALA A 74 -6.01 -11.76 1.94
C ALA A 74 -5.31 -12.82 2.80
N GLY A 75 -5.85 -13.10 4.00
CA GLY A 75 -5.21 -14.00 4.96
C GLY A 75 -3.81 -13.49 5.35
N SER A 76 -2.78 -14.32 5.14
CA SER A 76 -1.38 -13.99 5.39
C SER A 76 -0.69 -13.25 4.25
N VAL A 77 -1.36 -13.04 3.11
CA VAL A 77 -0.79 -12.36 1.95
C VAL A 77 -1.13 -10.88 2.01
N CYS A 78 -0.10 -10.04 1.92
CA CYS A 78 -0.19 -8.59 1.91
C CYS A 78 0.57 -8.06 0.69
N ALA A 79 0.02 -7.04 0.03
CA ALA A 79 0.73 -6.33 -1.04
C ALA A 79 0.44 -4.84 -0.97
N SER A 80 1.44 -4.04 -1.33
CA SER A 80 1.33 -2.60 -1.50
C SER A 80 2.40 -2.13 -2.48
N PHE A 81 2.17 -0.98 -3.11
CA PHE A 81 3.21 -0.25 -3.84
C PHE A 81 4.10 0.60 -2.93
N LEU A 82 3.81 0.62 -1.62
CA LEU A 82 4.64 1.28 -0.62
C LEU A 82 5.89 0.45 -0.33
N HIS A 83 7.04 1.09 -0.45
CA HIS A 83 8.33 0.58 0.00
C HIS A 83 8.56 1.15 1.39
N LEU A 84 8.35 0.32 2.42
CA LEU A 84 8.53 0.72 3.81
C LEU A 84 10.03 0.85 4.13
N ILE A 85 10.37 1.87 4.90
CA ILE A 85 11.75 2.18 5.33
C ILE A 85 11.87 1.99 6.84
N ASP A 86 10.93 2.53 7.61
CA ASP A 86 10.97 2.49 9.08
C ASP A 86 9.55 2.47 9.65
N SER A 87 9.41 1.98 10.89
CA SER A 87 8.17 2.04 11.66
C SER A 87 8.17 3.27 12.58
N ASP A 88 7.02 3.90 12.79
CA ASP A 88 6.87 4.89 13.85
C ASP A 88 7.04 4.18 15.22
N HIS A 89 7.93 4.73 16.06
CA HIS A 89 8.27 4.20 17.39
C HIS A 89 7.12 4.33 18.40
#